data_AF-A0A7C1NGM3-F1
#
_entry.id   AF-A0A7C1NGM3-F1
#
_cell.length_a   1.000
_cell.length_b   1.000
_cell.length_c   1.000
_cell.angle_alpha   90.00
_cell.angle_beta   90.00
_cell.angle_gamma   90.00
#
_symmetry.space_group_name_H-M   'P 1'
#
loop_
_entity.id
_entity.type
_entity.pdbx_description
1 polymer ?
#
loop_
_entity_poly.entity_id
_entity_poly.type
_entity_poly.pdbx_seq_one_letter_code
_entity_poly.pdbx_strand_id
1 'polypeptide(L)'
;MSDNALPIDLDKPLYSSRLIDTYVKYIKVHLSHVDINTFLRSANMEPCEVADENHWFSQRQVNTFHERLRSITGNQDIARQVGRFAASPGVLGQIRLYTIGLIGPAKAYEMIGKYAMNLTRSSRHNARKISRNKVEISVIQNPGVKEMPFQCENRMGYFEAIATVFNHTLPSIEHKECVFKGGQRCVY
;
A
#
# COMPACT_ATOMS: atom_id res chain seq x y z
N MET A 1 32.03 4.84 -12.89
CA MET A 1 30.79 5.40 -13.47
C MET A 1 30.01 6.00 -12.33
N SER A 2 29.82 7.32 -12.34
CA SER A 2 29.31 8.08 -11.21
C SER A 2 27.88 7.67 -10.84
N ASP A 3 27.71 7.07 -9.67
CA ASP A 3 26.43 6.91 -8.99
C ASP A 3 25.88 8.30 -8.62
N ASN A 4 25.23 8.97 -9.57
CA ASN A 4 24.38 10.12 -9.26
C ASN A 4 23.05 9.59 -8.73
N ALA A 5 23.05 9.17 -7.47
CA ALA A 5 21.80 8.90 -6.76
C ALA A 5 20.99 10.20 -6.71
N LEU A 6 19.79 10.19 -7.30
CA LEU A 6 18.87 11.34 -7.25
C LEU A 6 18.60 11.71 -5.78
N PRO A 7 18.62 13.03 -5.43
CA PRO A 7 18.39 13.45 -4.07
C PRO A 7 17.00 13.00 -3.60
N ILE A 8 16.93 12.65 -2.32
CA ILE A 8 15.67 12.25 -1.68
C ILE A 8 14.80 13.49 -1.57
N ASP A 9 13.58 13.38 -2.08
CA ASP A 9 12.58 14.42 -2.01
C ASP A 9 11.30 13.84 -1.39
N LEU A 10 11.03 14.27 -0.16
CA LEU A 10 9.90 13.78 0.63
C LEU A 10 8.58 14.43 0.24
N ASP A 11 8.61 15.49 -0.55
CA ASP A 11 7.46 16.29 -0.94
C ASP A 11 6.96 15.95 -2.35
N LYS A 12 7.65 15.03 -3.06
CA LYS A 12 7.16 14.43 -4.30
C LYS A 12 5.79 13.78 -4.12
N PRO A 13 4.84 13.96 -5.07
CA PRO A 13 3.54 13.29 -5.05
C PRO A 13 3.68 11.80 -5.40
N LEU A 14 3.72 10.95 -4.39
CA LEU A 14 4.07 9.53 -4.51
C LEU A 14 2.90 8.56 -4.28
N TYR A 15 1.92 8.90 -3.46
CA TYR A 15 0.89 7.96 -3.02
C TYR A 15 -0.50 8.42 -3.44
N SER A 16 -1.23 7.59 -4.19
CA SER A 16 -2.59 7.91 -4.62
C SER A 16 -3.51 8.15 -3.44
N SER A 17 -4.42 9.11 -3.55
CA SER A 17 -5.49 9.34 -2.57
C SER A 17 -6.30 8.09 -2.26
N ARG A 18 -6.42 7.14 -3.21
CA ARG A 18 -7.06 5.83 -3.01
C ARG A 18 -6.43 4.99 -1.90
N LEU A 19 -5.12 5.11 -1.67
CA LEU A 19 -4.47 4.47 -0.53
C LEU A 19 -4.95 5.10 0.78
N ILE A 20 -5.01 6.43 0.84
CA ILE A 20 -5.45 7.17 2.03
C ILE A 20 -6.94 6.98 2.30
N ASP A 21 -7.78 6.96 1.27
CA ASP A 21 -9.21 6.62 1.39
C ASP A 21 -9.41 5.22 1.99
N THR A 22 -8.55 4.25 1.63
CA THR A 22 -8.58 2.91 2.25
C THR A 22 -8.33 2.99 3.76
N TYR A 23 -7.36 3.78 4.21
CA TYR A 23 -7.15 4.04 5.64
C TYR A 23 -8.34 4.76 6.27
N VAL A 24 -8.89 5.80 5.64
CA VAL A 24 -10.04 6.55 6.17
C VAL A 24 -11.26 5.65 6.35
N LYS A 25 -11.55 4.78 5.38
CA LYS A 25 -12.64 3.79 5.48
C LYS A 25 -12.38 2.79 6.60
N TYR A 26 -11.14 2.31 6.75
CA TYR A 26 -10.77 1.45 7.88
C TYR A 26 -11.01 2.15 9.23
N ILE A 27 -10.56 3.39 9.38
CA ILE A 27 -10.72 4.18 10.61
C ILE A 27 -12.21 4.38 10.92
N LYS A 28 -13.04 4.71 9.92
CA LYS A 28 -14.49 4.86 10.13
C LYS A 28 -15.17 3.58 10.64
N VAL A 29 -14.73 2.42 10.16
CA VAL A 29 -15.31 1.12 10.55
C VAL A 29 -14.80 0.66 11.92
N HIS A 30 -13.51 0.83 12.20
CA HIS A 30 -12.86 0.19 13.35
C HIS A 30 -12.51 1.16 14.49
N LEU A 31 -12.46 2.46 14.22
CA LEU A 31 -12.02 3.52 15.12
C LEU A 31 -12.99 4.70 15.07
N SER A 32 -14.29 4.42 15.20
CA SER A 32 -15.39 5.41 15.05
C SER A 32 -15.31 6.60 16.00
N HIS A 33 -14.50 6.52 17.05
CA HIS A 33 -14.21 7.61 17.98
C HIS A 33 -13.22 8.65 17.44
N VAL A 34 -12.52 8.37 16.32
CA VAL A 34 -11.55 9.27 15.72
C VAL A 34 -12.26 10.26 14.78
N ASP A 35 -12.13 11.55 15.07
CA ASP A 35 -12.57 12.60 14.14
C ASP A 35 -11.66 12.64 12.90
N ILE A 36 -12.20 12.22 11.76
CA ILE A 36 -11.44 12.08 10.50
C ILE A 36 -10.88 13.41 10.02
N ASN A 37 -11.63 14.50 10.15
CA ASN A 37 -11.19 15.80 9.64
C ASN A 37 -9.98 16.32 10.40
N THR A 38 -10.04 16.28 11.73
CA THR A 38 -8.94 16.67 12.62
C THR A 38 -7.74 15.75 12.43
N PHE A 39 -7.98 14.45 12.26
CA PHE A 39 -6.94 13.48 12.00
C PHE A 39 -6.21 13.75 10.68
N LEU A 40 -6.92 13.95 9.57
CA LEU A 40 -6.32 14.26 8.27
C LEU A 40 -5.52 15.56 8.30
N ARG A 41 -6.07 16.62 8.91
CA ARG A 41 -5.39 17.91 9.04
C ARG A 41 -4.08 17.82 9.84
N SER A 42 -4.00 16.93 10.83
CA SER A 42 -2.75 16.69 11.57
C SER A 42 -1.62 16.14 10.70
N ALA A 43 -1.94 15.58 9.53
CA ALA A 43 -0.99 15.10 8.53
C ALA A 43 -0.86 16.04 7.31
N ASN A 44 -1.38 17.27 7.40
CA ASN A 44 -1.50 18.21 6.29
C ASN A 44 -2.22 17.60 5.07
N MET A 45 -3.33 16.91 5.32
CA MET A 45 -4.22 16.39 4.28
C MET A 45 -5.63 16.96 4.48
N GLU A 46 -6.30 17.34 3.40
CA GLU A 46 -7.70 17.77 3.46
C GLU A 46 -8.66 16.66 2.99
N PRO A 47 -9.88 16.58 3.55
CA PRO A 47 -10.88 15.58 3.13
C PRO A 47 -11.19 15.61 1.63
N CYS A 48 -11.18 16.79 1.00
CA CYS A 48 -11.42 16.93 -0.43
C CYS A 48 -10.27 16.35 -1.27
N GLU A 49 -9.02 16.43 -0.82
CA GLU A 49 -7.88 15.82 -1.47
C GLU A 49 -7.94 14.29 -1.40
N VAL A 50 -8.40 13.75 -0.26
CA VAL A 50 -8.61 12.30 -0.12
C VAL A 50 -9.73 11.80 -1.03
N ALA A 51 -10.79 12.60 -1.22
CA ALA A 51 -11.90 12.28 -2.11
C ALA A 51 -11.56 12.43 -3.61
N ASP A 52 -10.56 13.26 -3.95
CA ASP A 52 -10.09 13.42 -5.32
C ASP A 52 -9.19 12.23 -5.72
N GLU A 53 -9.74 11.32 -6.51
CA GLU A 53 -9.05 10.15 -7.04
C GLU A 53 -7.81 10.47 -7.93
N ASN A 54 -7.62 11.72 -8.34
CA ASN A 54 -6.43 12.16 -9.08
C ASN A 54 -5.36 12.80 -8.20
N HIS A 55 -5.65 13.00 -6.91
CA HIS A 55 -4.70 13.57 -5.96
C HIS A 55 -3.64 12.55 -5.54
N TRP A 56 -2.43 13.05 -5.29
CA TRP A 56 -1.27 12.26 -4.89
C TRP A 56 -0.57 12.93 -3.70
N PHE A 57 -0.45 12.18 -2.60
CA PHE A 57 0.18 12.60 -1.37
C PHE A 57 1.69 12.31 -1.35
N SER A 58 2.41 13.09 -0.57
CA SER A 58 3.86 12.98 -0.43
C SER A 58 4.31 11.95 0.60
N GLN A 59 5.58 11.58 0.56
CA GLN A 59 6.17 10.72 1.59
C GLN A 59 6.04 11.35 2.99
N ARG A 60 6.23 12.67 3.09
CA ARG A 60 6.10 13.40 4.34
C ARG A 60 4.69 13.29 4.91
N GLN A 61 3.67 13.58 4.08
CA GLN A 61 2.27 13.50 4.51
C GLN A 61 1.91 12.08 4.96
N VAL A 62 2.29 11.07 4.18
CA VAL A 62 1.99 9.65 4.50
C VAL A 62 2.73 9.18 5.76
N ASN A 63 3.96 9.64 6.00
CA ASN A 63 4.68 9.34 7.23
C ASN A 63 3.97 9.93 8.45
N THR A 64 3.63 11.22 8.42
CA THR A 64 2.92 11.88 9.53
C THR A 64 1.57 11.23 9.79
N PHE A 65 0.82 10.93 8.73
CA PHE A 65 -0.45 10.22 8.80
C PHE A 65 -0.30 8.87 9.52
N HIS A 66 0.68 8.06 9.11
CA HIS A 66 0.88 6.74 9.68
C HIS A 66 1.37 6.79 11.13
N GLU A 67 2.30 7.69 11.44
CA GLU A 67 2.79 7.89 12.81
C GLU A 67 1.67 8.31 13.75
N ARG A 68 0.80 9.22 13.31
CA ARG A 68 -0.36 9.64 14.10
C ARG A 68 -1.33 8.49 14.32
N LEU A 69 -1.65 7.71 13.29
CA LEU A 69 -2.54 6.56 13.40
C LEU A 69 -1.98 5.52 14.36
N ARG A 70 -0.68 5.23 14.27
CA ARG A 70 0.00 4.30 15.17
C ARG A 70 -0.01 4.81 16.62
N SER A 71 0.19 6.12 16.82
CA SER A 71 0.13 6.74 18.15
C SER A 71 -1.26 6.64 18.79
N ILE A 72 -2.34 6.79 18.02
CA ILE A 72 -3.71 6.69 18.53
C ILE A 72 -4.08 5.25 18.85
N THR A 73 -3.67 4.31 17.99
CA THR A 73 -4.08 2.90 18.11
C THR A 73 -3.18 2.06 19.00
N GLY A 74 -1.92 2.46 19.19
CA GLY A 74 -0.88 1.61 19.79
C GLY A 74 -0.54 0.37 18.95
N ASN A 75 -1.11 0.22 17.76
CA ASN A 75 -1.08 -0.99 16.96
C ASN A 75 0.06 -0.93 15.93
N GLN A 76 1.07 -1.77 16.11
CA GLN A 76 2.22 -1.85 15.20
C GLN A 76 1.87 -2.49 13.85
N ASP A 77 0.83 -3.31 13.79
CA ASP A 77 0.40 -4.06 12.60
C ASP A 77 -0.64 -3.31 11.77
N ILE A 78 -0.99 -2.08 12.15
CA ILE A 78 -2.10 -1.33 11.56
C ILE A 78 -1.97 -1.18 10.03
N ALA A 79 -0.75 -1.00 9.51
CA ALA A 79 -0.51 -0.87 8.08
C ALA A 79 -0.91 -2.14 7.31
N ARG A 80 -0.59 -3.33 7.85
CA ARG A 80 -0.93 -4.62 7.25
C ARG A 80 -2.43 -4.89 7.36
N GLN A 81 -3.03 -4.56 8.49
CA GLN A 81 -4.48 -4.70 8.70
C GLN A 81 -5.27 -3.82 7.71
N VAL A 82 -4.85 -2.58 7.51
CA VAL A 82 -5.46 -1.69 6.50
C VAL A 82 -5.24 -2.23 5.09
N GLY A 83 -4.05 -2.77 4.80
CA GLY A 83 -3.79 -3.42 3.52
C GLY A 83 -4.76 -4.58 3.24
N ARG A 84 -5.03 -5.43 4.24
CA ARG A 84 -6.02 -6.52 4.15
C ARG A 84 -7.45 -5.99 3.93
N PHE A 85 -7.78 -4.88 4.59
CA PHE A 85 -9.08 -4.22 4.48
C PHE A 85 -9.38 -3.72 3.05
N ALA A 86 -8.37 -3.64 2.18
CA ALA A 86 -8.55 -3.33 0.76
C ALA A 86 -9.49 -4.31 0.01
N ALA A 87 -9.66 -5.54 0.53
CA ALA A 87 -10.59 -6.52 -0.02
C ALA A 87 -12.07 -6.20 0.25
N SER A 88 -12.35 -5.34 1.25
CA SER A 88 -13.70 -5.04 1.73
C SER A 88 -14.58 -4.42 0.63
N PRO A 89 -15.91 -4.69 0.63
CA PRO A 89 -16.84 -4.03 -0.27
C PRO A 89 -16.76 -2.50 -0.19
N GLY A 90 -16.82 -1.82 -1.33
CA GLY A 90 -16.73 -0.35 -1.40
C GLY A 90 -15.32 0.24 -1.24
N VAL A 91 -14.29 -0.60 -1.06
CA VAL A 91 -12.88 -0.18 -1.03
C VAL A 91 -12.23 -0.41 -2.40
N LEU A 92 -11.33 0.50 -2.80
CA LEU A 92 -10.63 0.54 -4.10
C LEU A 92 -11.50 0.66 -5.37
N GLY A 93 -12.82 0.79 -5.25
CA GLY A 93 -13.73 1.06 -6.37
C GLY A 93 -13.51 0.13 -7.57
N GLN A 94 -13.21 0.72 -8.73
CA GLN A 94 -13.06 -0.01 -9.98
C GLN A 94 -11.88 -1.02 -9.98
N ILE A 95 -10.81 -0.78 -9.21
CA ILE A 95 -9.68 -1.71 -9.09
C ILE A 95 -10.16 -3.06 -8.51
N ARG A 96 -11.05 -3.00 -7.50
CA ARG A 96 -11.63 -4.21 -6.90
C ARG A 96 -12.49 -4.96 -7.92
N LEU A 97 -13.35 -4.25 -8.67
CA LEU A 97 -14.20 -4.85 -9.71
C LEU A 97 -13.38 -5.52 -10.81
N TYR A 98 -12.32 -4.87 -11.28
CA TYR A 98 -11.40 -5.48 -12.25
C TYR A 98 -10.68 -6.69 -11.69
N THR A 99 -10.31 -6.69 -10.42
CA THR A 99 -9.66 -7.83 -9.75
C THR A 99 -10.61 -9.03 -9.71
N ILE A 100 -11.88 -8.84 -9.31
CA ILE A 100 -12.89 -9.91 -9.25
C ILE A 100 -13.23 -10.47 -10.63
N GLY A 101 -13.21 -9.62 -11.67
CA GLY A 101 -13.44 -10.06 -13.05
C GLY A 101 -12.33 -10.95 -13.62
N LEU A 102 -11.21 -11.13 -12.91
CA LEU A 102 -10.17 -12.07 -13.31
C LEU A 102 -10.55 -13.50 -12.95
N ILE A 103 -10.12 -14.45 -13.80
CA ILE A 103 -10.40 -15.89 -13.66
C ILE A 103 -9.95 -16.46 -12.29
N GLY A 104 -8.97 -15.86 -11.63
CA GLY A 104 -8.56 -16.24 -10.28
C GLY A 104 -7.35 -15.49 -9.72
N PRO A 105 -6.93 -15.81 -8.48
CA PRO A 105 -5.90 -15.07 -7.74
C PRO A 105 -4.54 -15.09 -8.44
N ALA A 106 -4.17 -16.18 -9.12
CA ALA A 106 -2.91 -16.25 -9.86
C ALA A 106 -2.80 -15.12 -10.90
N LYS A 107 -3.89 -14.84 -11.62
CA LYS A 107 -3.89 -13.75 -12.62
C LYS A 107 -3.86 -12.38 -11.96
N ALA A 108 -4.53 -12.23 -10.82
CA ALA A 108 -4.51 -10.99 -10.06
C ALA A 108 -3.09 -10.66 -9.54
N TYR A 109 -2.35 -11.65 -9.03
CA TYR A 109 -0.95 -11.46 -8.63
C TYR A 109 -0.04 -11.12 -9.82
N GLU A 110 -0.21 -11.76 -10.98
CA GLU A 110 0.54 -11.41 -12.20
C GLU A 110 0.32 -9.94 -12.62
N MET A 111 -0.86 -9.38 -12.32
CA MET A 111 -1.23 -8.00 -12.67
C MET A 111 -0.80 -6.96 -11.63
N ILE A 112 -0.11 -7.36 -10.56
CA ILE A 112 0.17 -6.46 -9.44
C ILE A 112 0.96 -5.22 -9.82
N GLY A 113 1.88 -5.33 -10.79
CA GLY A 113 2.61 -4.18 -11.32
C GLY A 113 1.67 -3.13 -11.91
N LYS A 114 0.61 -3.55 -12.61
CA LYS A 114 -0.40 -2.65 -13.19
C LYS A 114 -1.26 -1.99 -12.12
N TYR A 115 -1.66 -2.74 -11.09
CA TYR A 115 -2.44 -2.17 -9.99
C TYR A 115 -1.63 -1.19 -9.15
N ALA A 116 -0.39 -1.55 -8.83
CA ALA A 116 0.50 -0.73 -8.02
C ALA A 116 0.79 0.63 -8.68
N MET A 117 0.92 0.71 -10.00
CA MET A 117 1.11 1.99 -10.71
C MET A 117 -0.01 3.01 -10.48
N ASN A 118 -1.25 2.54 -10.23
CA ASN A 118 -2.39 3.42 -9.94
C ASN A 118 -2.46 3.84 -8.47
N LEU A 119 -1.66 3.20 -7.61
CA LEU A 119 -1.69 3.41 -6.15
C LEU A 119 -0.42 4.10 -5.64
N THR A 120 0.74 3.81 -6.23
CA THR A 120 2.02 4.34 -5.79
C THR A 120 2.98 4.60 -6.96
N ARG A 121 3.71 5.71 -6.84
CA ARG A 121 4.90 6.08 -7.64
C ARG A 121 6.19 5.87 -6.85
N SER A 122 6.10 5.38 -5.60
CA SER A 122 7.26 5.17 -4.72
C SER A 122 8.16 4.03 -5.20
N SER A 123 7.59 3.03 -5.86
CA SER A 123 8.29 1.80 -6.21
C SER A 123 7.69 1.09 -7.43
N ARG A 124 8.52 0.29 -8.09
CA ARG A 124 8.12 -0.60 -9.18
C ARG A 124 7.89 -1.99 -8.64
N HIS A 125 6.77 -2.59 -9.03
CA HIS A 125 6.37 -3.93 -8.61
C HIS A 125 6.44 -4.86 -9.81
N ASN A 126 7.07 -6.01 -9.64
CA ASN A 126 7.10 -7.08 -10.63
C ASN A 126 6.68 -8.39 -9.97
N ALA A 127 5.88 -9.19 -10.67
CA ALA A 127 5.43 -10.49 -10.20
C ALA A 127 5.79 -11.57 -11.21
N ARG A 128 6.27 -12.71 -10.71
CA ARG A 128 6.48 -13.90 -11.53
C ARG A 128 5.95 -15.13 -10.83
N LYS A 129 5.28 -16.00 -11.56
CA LYS A 129 4.88 -17.31 -11.07
C LYS A 129 6.12 -18.19 -10.92
N ILE A 130 6.33 -18.76 -9.73
CA ILE A 130 7.46 -19.66 -9.46
C ILE A 130 7.03 -21.12 -9.28
N SER A 131 5.75 -21.38 -8.99
CA SER A 131 5.16 -22.73 -9.02
C SER A 131 3.66 -22.65 -9.27
N ARG A 132 2.96 -23.79 -9.26
CA ARG A 132 1.49 -23.85 -9.41
C ARG A 132 0.74 -22.97 -8.41
N ASN A 133 1.24 -22.83 -7.18
CA ASN A 133 0.59 -22.15 -6.06
C ASN A 133 1.52 -21.12 -5.37
N LYS A 134 2.57 -20.68 -6.05
CA LYS A 134 3.52 -19.69 -5.52
C LYS A 134 3.84 -18.63 -6.58
N VAL A 135 3.84 -17.38 -6.13
CA VAL A 135 4.27 -16.21 -6.88
C VAL A 135 5.40 -15.55 -6.09
N GLU A 136 6.37 -14.99 -6.78
CA GLU A 136 7.36 -14.09 -6.19
C GLU A 136 7.02 -12.67 -6.64
N ILE A 137 6.96 -11.75 -5.69
CA ILE A 137 6.76 -10.33 -5.96
C ILE A 137 8.01 -9.58 -5.54
N SER A 138 8.61 -8.86 -6.47
CA SER A 138 9.76 -8.00 -6.21
C SER A 138 9.35 -6.53 -6.28
N VAL A 139 9.84 -5.73 -5.34
CA VAL A 139 9.54 -4.31 -5.22
C VAL A 139 10.84 -3.52 -5.10
N ILE A 140 11.05 -2.59 -6.03
CA ILE A 140 12.24 -1.76 -6.10
C ILE A 140 11.81 -0.31 -5.94
N GLN A 141 12.37 0.41 -4.96
CA GLN A 141 12.10 1.83 -4.77
C GLN A 141 12.61 2.64 -5.98
N ASN A 142 11.82 3.62 -6.42
CA ASN A 142 12.26 4.52 -7.48
C ASN A 142 13.37 5.46 -6.96
N PRO A 143 14.29 5.92 -7.83
CA PRO A 143 15.33 6.87 -7.43
C PRO A 143 14.77 8.14 -6.76
N GLY A 144 15.45 8.61 -5.71
CA GLY A 144 15.04 9.80 -4.96
C GLY A 144 13.79 9.60 -4.08
N VAL A 145 13.36 8.36 -3.87
CA VAL A 145 12.31 7.98 -2.92
C VAL A 145 12.94 7.33 -1.69
N LYS A 146 12.36 7.57 -0.52
CA LYS A 146 12.70 6.89 0.73
C LYS A 146 11.43 6.46 1.44
N GLU A 147 11.03 5.21 1.26
CA GLU A 147 9.90 4.65 1.99
C GLU A 147 10.29 4.34 3.45
N MET A 148 9.31 3.90 4.25
CA MET A 148 9.49 3.43 5.63
C MET A 148 9.09 1.95 5.77
N PRO A 149 9.39 1.28 6.90
CA PRO A 149 9.06 -0.14 7.07
C PRO A 149 7.56 -0.45 6.94
N PHE A 150 6.68 0.47 7.35
CA PHE A 150 5.23 0.24 7.30
C PHE A 150 4.67 0.10 5.89
N GLN A 151 5.34 0.63 4.86
CA GLN A 151 4.96 0.39 3.46
C GLN A 151 5.14 -1.08 3.08
N CYS A 152 6.12 -1.79 3.65
CA CYS A 152 6.23 -3.24 3.46
C CYS A 152 5.06 -3.98 4.10
N GLU A 153 4.70 -3.61 5.32
CA GLU A 153 3.56 -4.20 6.03
C GLU A 153 2.26 -3.96 5.26
N ASN A 154 2.06 -2.73 4.76
CA ASN A 154 0.91 -2.40 3.94
C ASN A 154 0.86 -3.24 2.66
N ARG A 155 1.97 -3.35 1.92
CA ARG A 155 2.05 -4.21 0.72
C ARG A 155 1.68 -5.66 1.02
N MET A 156 2.21 -6.25 2.09
CA MET A 156 1.85 -7.61 2.47
C MET A 156 0.34 -7.74 2.75
N GLY A 157 -0.25 -6.72 3.39
CA GLY A 157 -1.70 -6.65 3.57
C GLY A 157 -2.47 -6.62 2.24
N TYR A 158 -2.01 -5.84 1.26
CA TYR A 158 -2.60 -5.83 -0.09
C TYR A 158 -2.43 -7.17 -0.82
N PHE A 159 -1.28 -7.85 -0.65
CA PHE A 159 -1.05 -9.15 -1.26
C PHE A 159 -2.00 -10.19 -0.65
N GLU A 160 -2.18 -10.16 0.66
CA GLU A 160 -3.18 -10.95 1.38
C GLU A 160 -4.61 -10.64 0.90
N ALA A 161 -4.93 -9.36 0.71
CA ALA A 161 -6.24 -8.91 0.23
C ALA A 161 -6.62 -9.56 -1.11
N ILE A 162 -5.67 -9.70 -2.04
CA ILE A 162 -5.89 -10.36 -3.34
C ILE A 162 -6.50 -11.74 -3.15
N ALA A 163 -5.95 -12.58 -2.27
CA ALA A 163 -6.50 -13.93 -2.03
C ALA A 163 -7.92 -13.88 -1.46
N THR A 164 -8.15 -13.00 -0.48
CA THR A 164 -9.45 -12.90 0.19
C THR A 164 -10.56 -12.36 -0.69
N VAL A 165 -10.26 -11.54 -1.70
CA VAL A 165 -11.23 -11.09 -2.71
C VAL A 165 -11.84 -12.27 -3.48
N PHE A 166 -11.09 -13.37 -3.65
CA PHE A 166 -11.56 -14.61 -4.28
C PHE A 166 -12.07 -15.64 -3.26
N ASN A 167 -12.40 -15.23 -2.03
CA ASN A 167 -12.86 -16.10 -0.94
C ASN A 167 -11.86 -17.22 -0.59
N HIS A 168 -10.56 -17.01 -0.81
CA HIS A 168 -9.52 -17.93 -0.36
C HIS A 168 -9.01 -17.54 1.03
N THR A 169 -8.38 -18.49 1.72
CA THR A 169 -7.64 -18.24 2.95
C THR A 169 -6.44 -17.33 2.70
N LEU A 170 -5.95 -16.69 3.76
CA LEU A 170 -4.77 -15.85 3.68
C LEU A 170 -3.56 -16.66 3.16
N PRO A 171 -2.80 -16.14 2.18
CA PRO A 171 -1.58 -16.78 1.73
C PRO A 171 -0.51 -16.67 2.81
N SER A 172 0.42 -17.64 2.83
CA SER A 172 1.68 -17.45 3.54
C SER A 172 2.57 -16.50 2.72
N ILE A 173 3.12 -15.48 3.37
CA ILE A 173 4.04 -14.51 2.75
C ILE A 173 5.40 -14.60 3.43
N GLU A 174 6.45 -14.80 2.63
CA GLU A 174 7.84 -14.81 3.08
C GLU A 174 8.55 -13.55 2.57
N HIS A 175 8.84 -12.58 3.43
CA HIS A 175 9.58 -11.36 3.04
C HIS A 175 11.10 -11.62 3.05
N LYS A 176 11.57 -12.36 2.04
CA LYS A 176 12.93 -12.94 1.93
C LYS A 176 14.05 -11.91 1.85
N GLU A 177 13.81 -10.82 1.13
CA GLU A 177 14.74 -9.71 0.99
C GLU A 177 13.98 -8.44 1.36
N CYS A 178 14.62 -7.51 2.07
CA CYS A 178 13.99 -6.25 2.46
C CYS A 178 15.02 -5.13 2.52
N VAL A 179 14.72 -3.99 1.89
CA VAL A 179 15.57 -2.79 1.89
C VAL A 179 15.83 -2.25 3.29
N PHE A 180 14.88 -2.45 4.22
CA PHE A 180 15.03 -2.03 5.62
C PHE A 180 15.82 -3.04 6.47
N LYS A 181 16.22 -4.17 5.89
CA LYS A 181 17.07 -5.20 6.51
C LYS A 181 18.39 -5.40 5.75
N GLY A 182 18.83 -4.39 5.00
CA GLY A 182 20.08 -4.40 4.23
C GLY A 182 19.99 -5.01 2.83
N GLY A 183 18.80 -5.36 2.35
CA GLY A 183 18.56 -5.80 0.97
C GLY A 183 18.62 -4.65 -0.04
N GLN A 184 18.74 -4.98 -1.32
CA GLN A 184 18.70 -4.01 -2.42
C GLN A 184 17.26 -3.74 -2.89
N ARG A 185 16.36 -4.69 -2.62
CA ARG A 185 14.94 -4.62 -2.95
C ARG A 185 14.12 -5.37 -1.91
N CYS A 186 12.79 -5.31 -2.02
CA CYS A 186 11.92 -6.18 -1.26
C CYS A 186 11.50 -7.36 -2.12
N VAL A 187 11.58 -8.58 -1.60
CA VAL A 187 11.13 -9.82 -2.27
C VAL A 187 10.19 -10.56 -1.34
N TYR A 188 8.98 -10.83 -1.83
CA TYR A 188 7.88 -11.50 -1.13
C TYR A 188 7.47 -12.79 -1.83
#